data_AF-A0A2D9I3W9-F1
#
_entry.id   AF-A0A2D9I3W9-F1
#
_cell.length_a   1.000
_cell.length_b   1.000
_cell.length_c   1.000
_cell.angle_alpha   90.00
_cell.angle_beta   90.00
_cell.angle_gamma   90.00
#
_symmetry.space_group_name_H-M   'P 1'
#
loop_
_entity.id
_entity.type
_entity.pdbx_description
1 polymer ?
#
loop_
_entity_poly.entity_id
_entity_poly.type
_entity_poly.pdbx_seq_one_letter_code
_entity_poly.pdbx_strand_id
1 'polypeptide(L)'
;MKPAEFKRWRKSVELSQKDAAHALGLKRRVVQYYEKGERDGKKIEIPLTVRLACAAYSAGVRDYHGPDIPVKATPDSPVPDAIPPVAPE
;
A
#
# COMPACT_ATOMS: atom_id res chain seq x y z
N MET A 1 4.97 13.74 7.62
CA MET A 1 6.18 12.90 7.56
C MET A 1 7.15 13.57 6.60
N LYS A 2 8.26 14.08 7.13
CA LYS A 2 9.36 14.69 6.36
C LYS A 2 10.23 13.59 5.73
N PRO A 3 11.00 13.89 4.68
CA PRO A 3 11.91 12.93 4.03
C PRO A 3 12.85 12.21 5.02
N ALA A 4 13.42 12.98 5.96
CA ALA A 4 14.27 12.45 7.02
C ALA A 4 13.54 11.49 7.97
N GLU A 5 12.27 11.75 8.28
CA GLU A 5 11.44 10.89 9.13
C GLU A 5 11.11 9.58 8.41
N PHE A 6 10.80 9.64 7.11
CA PHE A 6 10.54 8.46 6.30
C PHE A 6 11.76 7.54 6.21
N LYS A 7 12.95 8.13 6.00
CA LYS A 7 14.21 7.38 6.03
C LYS A 7 14.49 6.75 7.40
N ARG A 8 14.20 7.47 8.49
CA ARG A 8 14.34 6.95 9.86
C ARG A 8 13.38 5.78 10.12
N TRP A 9 12.11 5.95 9.76
CA TRP A 9 11.10 4.88 9.85
C TRP A 9 11.55 3.62 9.11
N ARG A 10 11.97 3.74 7.85
CA ARG A 10 12.41 2.57 7.07
C ARG A 10 13.54 1.81 7.78
N LYS A 11 14.51 2.56 8.31
CA LYS A 11 15.63 1.97 9.06
C LYS A 11 15.19 1.34 10.39
N SER A 12 14.21 1.92 11.09
CA SER A 12 13.72 1.38 12.36
C SER A 12 12.94 0.08 12.19
N VAL A 13 12.34 -0.14 11.02
CA VAL A 13 11.69 -1.42 10.66
C VAL A 13 12.59 -2.34 9.83
N GLU A 14 13.90 -2.02 9.77
CA GLU A 14 14.95 -2.82 9.12
C GLU A 14 14.73 -3.16 7.64
N LEU A 15 13.97 -2.34 6.93
CA LEU A 15 13.66 -2.57 5.52
C LEU A 15 14.74 -1.99 4.60
N SER A 16 15.11 -2.71 3.56
CA SER A 16 15.82 -2.11 2.43
C SER A 16 14.90 -1.17 1.64
N GLN A 17 15.46 -0.33 0.75
CA GLN A 17 14.62 0.48 -0.15
C GLN A 17 13.72 -0.37 -1.06
N LYS A 18 14.16 -1.58 -1.40
CA LYS A 18 13.38 -2.52 -2.22
C LYS A 18 12.23 -3.10 -1.39
N ASP A 19 12.51 -3.52 -0.16
CA ASP A 19 11.50 -4.18 0.69
C ASP A 19 10.46 -3.17 1.17
N ALA A 20 10.86 -1.95 1.49
CA ALA A 20 9.93 -0.86 1.77
C ALA A 20 9.01 -0.55 0.58
N ALA A 21 9.53 -0.66 -0.65
CA ALA A 21 8.72 -0.48 -1.84
C ALA A 21 7.68 -1.60 -1.97
N HIS A 22 8.10 -2.85 -1.76
CA HIS A 22 7.20 -4.01 -1.77
C HIS A 22 6.13 -3.92 -0.68
N ALA A 23 6.54 -3.65 0.56
CA ALA A 23 5.65 -3.54 1.73
C ALA A 23 4.59 -2.44 1.60
N LEU A 24 4.91 -1.33 0.92
CA LEU A 24 4.00 -0.20 0.73
C LEU A 24 3.26 -0.25 -0.61
N GLY A 25 3.49 -1.25 -1.47
CA GLY A 25 2.91 -1.31 -2.81
C GLY A 25 3.41 -0.20 -3.76
N LEU A 26 4.65 0.27 -3.55
CA LEU A 26 5.26 1.35 -4.32
C LEU A 26 6.36 0.84 -5.26
N LYS A 27 6.68 1.64 -6.28
CA LYS A 27 7.93 1.42 -7.06
C LYS A 27 9.13 1.84 -6.22
N ARG A 28 10.25 1.10 -6.30
CA ARG A 28 11.51 1.44 -5.59
C ARG A 28 11.97 2.89 -5.81
N ARG A 29 11.76 3.43 -7.01
CA ARG A 29 12.10 4.81 -7.34
C ARG A 29 11.28 5.84 -6.53
N VAL A 30 10.04 5.53 -6.20
CA VAL A 30 9.16 6.40 -5.40
C VAL A 30 9.67 6.49 -3.96
N VAL A 31 10.11 5.38 -3.37
CA VAL A 31 10.76 5.34 -2.05
C VAL A 31 11.99 6.26 -2.03
N GLN A 32 12.81 6.24 -3.08
CA GLN A 32 13.97 7.14 -3.20
C GLN A 32 13.57 8.62 -3.25
N TYR A 33 12.51 8.96 -4.01
CA TYR A 33 12.01 10.33 -4.07
C TYR A 33 11.50 10.81 -2.72
N TYR A 34 10.82 9.96 -1.94
CA TYR A 34 10.37 10.31 -0.60
C TYR A 34 11.53 10.45 0.40
N GLU A 35 12.57 9.62 0.33
CA GLU A 35 13.76 9.80 1.18
C GLU A 35 14.57 11.04 0.81
N LYS A 36 14.63 11.39 -0.48
CA LYS A 36 15.33 12.58 -0.98
C LYS A 36 14.52 13.86 -0.74
N GLY A 37 13.19 13.76 -0.75
CA GLY A 37 12.27 14.89 -0.68
C GLY A 37 12.10 15.64 -1.99
N GLU A 38 12.56 15.08 -3.11
CA GLU A 38 12.43 15.69 -4.43
C GLU A 38 12.28 14.65 -5.55
N ARG A 39 11.64 15.09 -6.63
CA ARG A 39 11.51 14.41 -7.91
C ARG A 39 11.86 15.40 -9.01
N ASP A 40 12.89 15.09 -9.79
CA ASP A 40 13.33 15.90 -10.95
C ASP A 40 13.52 17.39 -10.58
N GLY A 41 14.14 17.65 -9.42
CA GLY A 41 14.38 19.01 -8.89
C GLY A 41 13.17 19.69 -8.24
N LYS A 42 11.98 19.08 -8.30
CA LYS A 42 10.78 19.56 -7.62
C LYS A 42 10.66 18.92 -6.25
N LYS A 43 10.45 19.72 -5.21
CA LYS A 43 10.15 19.20 -3.87
C LYS A 43 8.86 18.37 -3.93
N ILE A 44 8.90 17.19 -3.34
CA ILE A 44 7.75 16.29 -3.26
C ILE A 44 7.44 16.00 -1.80
N GLU A 45 6.17 16.08 -1.47
CA GLU A 45 5.66 15.70 -0.17
C GLU A 45 5.22 14.23 -0.16
N ILE A 46 5.32 13.60 1.00
CA ILE A 46 4.87 12.22 1.19
C ILE A 46 3.34 12.22 1.36
N PRO A 47 2.59 11.58 0.45
CA PRO A 47 1.13 11.57 0.50
C PRO A 47 0.59 11.00 1.81
N LEU A 48 -0.62 11.42 2.20
CA LEU A 48 -1.29 10.91 3.39
C LEU A 48 -1.40 9.37 3.39
N THR A 49 -1.75 8.78 2.24
CA THR A 49 -1.87 7.32 2.08
C THR A 49 -0.59 6.59 2.48
N VAL A 50 0.57 7.09 2.02
CA VAL A 50 1.87 6.52 2.35
C VAL A 50 2.19 6.69 3.84
N ARG A 51 1.87 7.84 4.43
CA ARG A 51 2.08 8.08 5.87
C ARG A 51 1.26 7.12 6.73
N LEU A 52 0.01 6.88 6.35
CA LEU A 52 -0.87 5.92 7.03
C LEU A 52 -0.35 4.48 6.86
N ALA A 53 0.09 4.11 5.65
CA ALA A 53 0.69 2.80 5.41
C ALA A 53 1.95 2.57 6.25
N CYS A 54 2.82 3.58 6.39
CA CYS A 54 3.99 3.50 7.28
C CYS A 54 3.58 3.29 8.75
N ALA A 55 2.54 4.00 9.22
CA ALA A 55 2.02 3.84 10.58
C ALA A 55 1.44 2.44 10.81
N ALA A 56 0.62 1.95 9.88
CA ALA A 56 0.07 0.59 9.91
C ALA A 56 1.18 -0.47 9.93
N TYR A 57 2.20 -0.30 9.09
CA TYR A 57 3.35 -1.21 9.05
C TYR A 57 4.11 -1.21 10.38
N SER A 58 4.35 -0.05 10.99
CA SER A 58 4.97 0.04 12.31
C SER A 58 4.11 -0.58 13.42
N ALA A 59 2.78 -0.57 13.28
CA ALA A 59 1.86 -1.24 14.18
C ALA A 59 1.77 -2.77 13.96
N GLY A 60 2.53 -3.32 13.00
CA GLY A 60 2.50 -4.75 12.67
C GLY A 60 1.39 -5.16 11.69
N VAL A 61 0.57 -4.20 11.21
CA VAL A 61 -0.45 -4.47 10.19
C VAL A 61 0.24 -4.59 8.82
N ARG A 62 0.02 -5.71 8.14
CA ARG A 62 0.60 -6.00 6.81
C ARG A 62 -0.45 -6.07 5.72
N ASP A 63 -1.65 -6.53 6.09
CA ASP A 63 -2.81 -6.62 5.22
C ASP A 63 -4.05 -6.18 6.00
N TYR A 64 -5.03 -5.61 5.30
CA TYR A 64 -6.27 -5.10 5.88
C TYR A 64 -7.43 -5.34 4.91
N HIS A 65 -8.33 -6.24 5.28
CA HIS A 65 -9.47 -6.65 4.45
C HIS A 65 -10.73 -5.79 4.63
N GLY A 66 -10.64 -4.71 5.41
CA GLY A 66 -11.80 -3.90 5.77
C GLY A 66 -12.53 -4.45 7.00
N PRO A 67 -13.56 -3.74 7.48
CA PRO A 67 -14.44 -4.27 8.50
C PRO A 67 -15.26 -5.43 7.93
N ASP A 68 -15.41 -6.52 8.70
CA ASP A 68 -16.42 -7.56 8.48
C ASP A 68 -17.81 -6.96 8.70
N ILE A 69 -18.23 -6.05 7.81
CA ILE A 69 -19.63 -5.64 7.75
C ILE A 69 -20.30 -6.81 7.05
N PRO A 70 -21.17 -7.60 7.72
CA PRO A 70 -22.04 -8.49 7.00
C PRO A 70 -22.80 -7.60 6.04
N VAL A 71 -22.52 -7.73 4.74
CA VAL A 71 -23.29 -7.10 3.69
C VAL A 71 -24.71 -7.56 3.98
N LYS A 72 -25.57 -6.68 4.50
CA LYS A 72 -27.00 -6.93 4.48
C LYS A 72 -27.31 -7.12 3.01
N ALA A 73 -27.51 -8.37 2.60
CA ALA A 73 -27.89 -8.71 1.26
C ALA A 73 -29.17 -7.94 0.96
N THR A 74 -29.04 -6.81 0.27
CA THR A 74 -30.15 -6.25 -0.46
C THR A 74 -30.39 -7.20 -1.64
N PRO A 75 -31.64 -7.61 -1.92
CA PRO A 75 -31.96 -8.66 -2.90
C PRO A 75 -31.52 -8.40 -4.36
N ASP A 76 -30.89 -7.27 -4.65
CA ASP A 76 -30.76 -6.70 -6.00
C ASP A 76 -29.32 -6.46 -6.44
N SER A 77 -28.35 -7.18 -5.87
CA SER A 77 -27.00 -7.22 -6.43
C SER A 77 -26.95 -8.30 -7.53
N PRO A 78 -26.66 -7.95 -8.80
CA PRO A 78 -26.57 -8.93 -9.86
C PRO A 78 -25.41 -9.88 -9.58
N VAL A 79 -25.70 -11.18 -9.59
CA VAL A 79 -24.70 -12.24 -9.54
C VAL A 79 -23.81 -12.07 -10.78
N PRO A 80 -22.47 -11.96 -10.64
CA PRO A 80 -21.60 -12.01 -11.80
C PRO A 80 -21.79 -13.37 -12.47
N ASP A 81 -22.17 -13.34 -13.75
CA ASP A 81 -22.46 -14.51 -14.56
C ASP A 81 -21.44 -15.62 -14.34
N ALA A 82 -21.95 -16.81 -14.06
CA ALA A 82 -21.19 -18.03 -13.91
C ALA A 82 -20.21 -18.17 -15.07
N ILE A 83 -18.92 -18.33 -14.75
CA ILE A 83 -17.92 -18.79 -15.72
C ILE A 83 -18.43 -20.15 -16.23
N PRO A 84 -18.72 -20.32 -17.53
CA PRO A 84 -19.19 -21.60 -18.04
C PRO A 84 -18.10 -22.66 -17.86
N PRO A 85 -18.47 -23.93 -17.58
CA PRO A 85 -17.50 -24.99 -17.39
C PRO A 85 -16.70 -25.20 -18.68
N VAL A 86 -15.37 -25.17 -18.57
CA VAL A 86 -14.48 -25.56 -19.66
C VAL A 86 -14.70 -27.04 -19.95
N ALA A 87 -15.08 -27.38 -21.18
CA ALA A 87 -15.22 -28.77 -21.60
C ALA A 87 -13.82 -29.40 -21.76
N PRO A 88 -13.61 -30.65 -21.35
CA PRO A 88 -12.37 -31.37 -21.65
C PRO A 88 -12.40 -31.89 -23.09
N GLU A 89 -11.30 -31.72 -23.82
CA GLU A 89 -10.94 -32.49 -25.02
C GLU A 89 -9.68 -33.31 -24.72
#